data_AF-A0A4R2CTT6-F1
#
_entry.id   AF-A0A4R2CTT6-F1
#
_cell.length_a   1.000
_cell.length_b   1.000
_cell.length_c   1.000
_cell.angle_alpha   90.00
_cell.angle_beta   90.00
_cell.angle_gamma   90.00
#
_symmetry.space_group_name_H-M   'P 1'
#
loop_
_entity.id
_entity.type
_entity.pdbx_description
1 polymer ?
#
loop_
_entity_poly.entity_id
_entity_poly.type
_entity_poly.pdbx_seq_one_letter_code
_entity_poly.pdbx_strand_id
1 'polypeptide(L)' 'MAQYSPTLPYDDAVARKWGEISAYATKRGRPRPQNDSWIAACCLAYDLPLATLNIKDFADFAEYEGLRIVGHEDG' A
#
# COMPACT_ATOMS: atom_id res chain seq x y z
N MET A 1 -21.07 -20.28 0.08
CA MET A 1 -20.92 -19.76 -1.29
C MET A 1 -19.50 -19.23 -1.42
N ALA A 2 -18.77 -19.52 -2.50
CA ALA A 2 -17.43 -18.97 -2.67
C ALA A 2 -17.54 -17.45 -2.93
N GLN A 3 -16.95 -16.64 -2.06
CA GLN A 3 -16.90 -15.20 -2.25
C GLN A 3 -15.85 -14.91 -3.34
N TYR A 4 -16.27 -14.28 -4.43
CA TYR A 4 -15.37 -13.84 -5.48
C TYR A 4 -14.61 -12.61 -5.01
N SER A 5 -13.28 -12.69 -5.00
CA SER A 5 -12.40 -11.54 -4.76
C SER A 5 -11.80 -11.10 -6.09
N PRO A 6 -12.20 -9.94 -6.66
CA PRO A 6 -11.62 -9.45 -7.89
C PRO A 6 -10.14 -9.10 -7.68
N THR A 7 -9.30 -9.36 -8.68
CA THR A 7 -7.89 -8.96 -8.67
C THR A 7 -7.73 -7.58 -9.29
N LEU A 8 -6.86 -6.75 -8.70
CA LEU A 8 -6.47 -5.49 -9.32
C LEU A 8 -5.50 -5.76 -10.49
N PRO A 9 -5.69 -5.13 -11.65
CA PRO A 9 -4.75 -5.26 -12.75
C PRO A 9 -3.41 -4.60 -12.40
N TYR A 10 -2.33 -5.17 -12.94
CA TYR A 10 -1.04 -4.48 -12.99
C TYR A 10 -1.04 -3.53 -14.18
N ASP A 11 -0.74 -2.25 -13.92
CA ASP A 11 -0.61 -1.22 -14.94
C ASP A 11 0.57 -0.27 -14.67
N ASP A 12 0.83 0.62 -15.62
CA ASP A 12 1.91 1.60 -15.54
C ASP A 12 1.74 2.59 -14.38
N ALA A 13 0.50 2.86 -13.94
CA ALA A 13 0.22 3.76 -12.84
C ALA A 13 0.68 3.15 -11.51
N VAL A 14 0.42 1.87 -11.28
CA VAL A 14 0.95 1.11 -10.13
C VAL A 14 2.47 1.08 -10.17
N ALA A 15 3.07 0.74 -11.32
CA ALA A 15 4.53 0.67 -11.46
C ALA A 15 5.20 2.01 -11.13
N ARG A 16 4.65 3.11 -11.65
CA ARG A 16 5.13 4.46 -11.37
C ARG A 16 5.01 4.80 -9.89
N LYS A 17 3.84 4.54 -9.29
CA LYS A 17 3.61 4.83 -7.87
C LYS A 17 4.58 4.04 -6.98
N TRP A 18 4.82 2.77 -7.28
CA TRP A 18 5.80 1.96 -6.56
C TRP A 18 7.23 2.53 -6.64
N GLY A 19 7.64 2.99 -7.83
CA GLY A 19 8.93 3.65 -8.03
C GLY A 19 9.06 4.94 -7.22
N GLU A 20 8.02 5.77 -7.18
CA GLU A 20 7.96 6.98 -6.36
C GLU A 20 8.15 6.64 -4.87
N ILE A 21 7.35 5.71 -4.34
CA ILE A 21 7.43 5.24 -2.94
C ILE A 21 8.83 4.75 -2.61
N SER A 22 9.38 3.87 -3.45
CA SER A 22 10.70 3.27 -3.25
C SER A 22 11.81 4.32 -3.26
N ALA A 23 11.76 5.27 -4.19
CA ALA A 23 12.72 6.37 -4.28
C ALA A 23 12.67 7.29 -3.07
N TYR A 24 11.47 7.71 -2.63
CA TYR A 24 11.32 8.57 -1.45
C TYR A 24 11.69 7.87 -0.15
N ALA A 25 11.34 6.58 0.01
CA ALA A 25 11.76 5.77 1.15
C ALA A 25 13.29 5.63 1.21
N THR A 26 13.93 5.37 0.08
CA THR A 26 15.39 5.29 -0.02
C THR A 26 16.03 6.63 0.32
N LYS A 27 15.49 7.73 -0.22
CA LYS A 27 15.98 9.09 0.05
C LYS A 27 15.86 9.49 1.52
N ARG A 28 14.85 8.99 2.26
CA ARG A 28 14.72 9.21 3.70
C ARG A 28 15.66 8.33 4.55
N GLY A 29 16.45 7.46 3.92
CA GLY A 29 17.36 6.53 4.61
C GLY A 29 16.65 5.30 5.20
N ARG A 30 15.40 5.03 4.80
CA ARG A 30 14.61 3.91 5.33
C ARG A 30 13.88 3.16 4.19
N PRO A 31 14.59 2.38 3.36
CA PRO A 31 13.96 1.56 2.31
C PRO A 31 12.84 0.68 2.88
N ARG A 32 11.76 0.49 2.12
CA ARG A 32 10.59 -0.31 2.54
C ARG A 32 10.62 -1.70 1.88
N PRO A 33 9.96 -2.71 2.47
CA PRO A 33 9.79 -4.01 1.81
C PRO A 33 9.13 -3.85 0.43
N GLN A 34 9.64 -4.58 -0.56
CA GLN A 34 9.21 -4.41 -1.96
C GLN A 34 7.73 -4.76 -2.15
N ASN A 35 7.27 -5.84 -1.52
CA ASN A 35 5.88 -6.32 -1.64
C ASN A 35 4.90 -5.38 -0.94
N ASP A 36 5.22 -4.89 0.26
CA ASP A 36 4.36 -3.94 0.97
C ASP A 36 4.27 -2.62 0.21
N SER A 37 5.39 -2.18 -0.37
CA SER A 37 5.41 -1.02 -1.27
C SER A 37 4.53 -1.23 -2.49
N TRP A 38 4.47 -2.46 -3.03
CA TRP A 38 3.62 -2.78 -4.18
C TRP A 38 2.15 -2.78 -3.80
N ILE A 39 1.80 -3.35 -2.66
CA ILE A 39 0.43 -3.34 -2.13
C ILE A 39 -0.03 -1.89 -1.87
N ALA A 40 0.82 -1.08 -1.24
CA ALA A 40 0.55 0.34 -1.02
C ALA A 40 0.39 1.10 -2.35
N ALA A 41 1.26 0.83 -3.33
CA ALA A 41 1.17 1.43 -4.66
C ALA A 41 -0.15 1.10 -5.37
N CYS A 42 -0.61 -0.16 -5.31
CA CYS A 42 -1.93 -0.53 -5.80
C CYS A 42 -3.03 0.31 -5.13
N CYS A 43 -3.06 0.35 -3.80
CA CYS A 43 -4.08 1.09 -3.06
C CYS A 43 -4.10 2.57 -3.43
N LEU A 44 -2.92 3.20 -3.53
CA LEU A 44 -2.79 4.61 -3.86
C LEU A 44 -3.10 4.92 -5.33
N ALA A 45 -2.77 4.04 -6.26
CA ALA A 45 -3.05 4.22 -7.69
C ALA A 45 -4.55 4.09 -8.00
N TYR A 46 -5.24 3.19 -7.29
CA TYR A 46 -6.68 2.94 -7.47
C TYR A 46 -7.58 3.73 -6.50
N ASP A 47 -7.00 4.57 -5.62
CA ASP A 47 -7.71 5.29 -4.54
C ASP A 47 -8.57 4.37 -3.64
N LEU A 48 -7.97 3.27 -3.20
CA LEU A 48 -8.58 2.28 -2.31
C LEU A 48 -7.91 2.31 -0.93
N PRO A 49 -8.68 2.08 0.16
CA PRO A 49 -8.08 1.81 1.45
C PRO A 49 -7.51 0.39 1.52
N LEU A 50 -6.46 0.19 2.33
CA LEU A 50 -5.90 -1.12 2.61
C LEU A 50 -6.57 -1.74 3.84
N ALA A 51 -7.23 -2.89 3.65
CA ALA A 51 -7.65 -3.76 4.74
C ALA A 51 -6.51 -4.70 5.14
N THR A 52 -6.01 -4.59 6.37
CA THR A 52 -4.88 -5.42 6.84
C THR A 52 -4.91 -5.63 8.35
N LEU A 53 -4.41 -6.79 8.80
CA LEU A 53 -4.10 -7.05 10.22
C LEU A 53 -2.66 -6.63 10.57
N ASN A 54 -1.81 -6.35 9.57
CA ASN A 54 -0.41 -5.96 9.74
C ASN A 54 -0.27 -4.43 9.77
N ILE A 55 -1.08 -3.75 10.57
CA ILE A 55 -1.18 -2.27 10.57
C ILE A 55 0.20 -1.61 10.74
N LYS A 56 1.06 -2.18 11.61
CA LYS A 56 2.40 -1.65 11.90
C LYS A 56 3.33 -1.64 10.68
N ASP A 57 3.18 -2.62 9.80
CA ASP A 57 4.03 -2.72 8.58
C ASP A 57 3.61 -1.67 7.55
N PHE A 58 2.34 -1.24 7.59
CA PHE A 58 1.79 -0.25 6.67
C PHE A 58 1.75 1.19 7.22
N ALA A 59 2.09 1.39 8.50
CA ALA A 59 2.00 2.69 9.18
C ALA A 59 2.85 3.78 8.52
N ASP A 60 4.07 3.45 8.11
CA ASP A 60 4.92 4.40 7.37
C ASP A 60 4.24 4.83 6.06
N PHE A 61 3.57 3.92 5.35
CA PHE A 61 2.87 4.29 4.11
C PHE A 61 1.68 5.22 4.36
N ALA A 62 1.01 5.09 5.50
CA ALA A 62 -0.03 6.03 5.91
C ALA A 62 0.57 7.41 6.22
N GLU A 63 1.69 7.46 6.93
CA GLU A 63 2.34 8.70 7.36
C GLU A 63 2.93 9.50 6.19
N TYR A 64 3.64 8.85 5.27
CA TYR A 64 4.44 9.55 4.25
C TYR A 64 3.82 9.54 2.85
N GLU A 65 2.97 8.57 2.53
CA GLU A 65 2.36 8.41 1.22
C GLU A 65 0.83 8.63 1.23
N GLY A 66 0.22 8.79 2.40
CA GLY A 66 -1.22 9.01 2.56
C GLY A 66 -2.07 7.75 2.37
N LEU A 67 -1.50 6.56 2.56
CA LEU A 67 -2.24 5.31 2.49
C LEU A 67 -3.33 5.26 3.57
N ARG A 68 -4.60 5.13 3.14
CA ARG A 68 -5.72 4.90 4.06
C ARG A 68 -5.71 3.44 4.50
N ILE A 69 -5.68 3.18 5.81
CA ILE A 69 -5.77 1.84 6.37
C ILE A 69 -7.14 1.66 7.01
N VAL A 70 -7.82 0.57 6.70
CA VAL A 70 -9.06 0.15 7.35
C VAL A 70 -8.79 -1.14 8.13
N GLY A 71 -9.03 -1.10 9.43
CA GLY A 71 -8.94 -2.25 10.33
C GLY A 71 -10.15 -2.30 11.23
N HIS A 72 -10.33 -3.42 11.92
CA HIS A 72 -11.24 -3.42 13.07
C HIS A 72 -10.57 -2.60 14.17
N GLU A 73 -11.16 -1.45 14.53
CA GLU A 73 -10.96 -0.91 15.87
C GLU A 73 -11.58 -1.92 16.81
N ASP A 74 -10.76 -2.59 17.61
CA ASP A 74 -11.25 -3.37 18.74
C ASP A 74 -12.12 -2.43 19.59
N GLY A 75 -13.41 -2.76 19.72
CA GLY A 75 -14.32 -2.14 20.68
C GLY A 75 -13.99 -2.53 22.12
#